data_AF-A0A1Y6CL80-F1
#
_entry.id   AF-A0A1Y6CL80-F1
#
_cell.length_a   1.000
_cell.length_b   1.000
_cell.length_c   1.000
_cell.angle_alpha   90.00
_cell.angle_beta   90.00
_cell.angle_gamma   90.00
#
_symmetry.space_group_name_H-M   'P 1'
#
loop_
_entity.id
_entity.type
_entity.pdbx_description
1 polymer ?
#
loop_
_entity_poly.entity_id
_entity_poly.type
_entity_poly.pdbx_seq_one_letter_code
_entity_poly.pdbx_strand_id
1 'polypeptide(L)'
;MKFRCVKAGASQALVEKMKVLVCSLSENAQRIGIEIQPYRADSLTHFASLPIEEQERVYNNFWSYYEILASSCEMDISLEDDKQMFWWALKKLDLRPCSGFLEHVEHEDIIEIYDANGVQIYRNLNFFRICSYSLDELLSASWFDLFERNEDESMALYGKSEEIFQGKHRHAFYLDFDHEIRETYSEKRNTILVKHKYMAPLLDEFRQPAALVITSGLIQVKSQ
;
A
#
# COMPACT_ATOMS: atom_id res chain seq x y z
N MET A 1 22.77 5.01 32.11
CA MET A 1 23.62 4.52 30.99
C MET A 1 23.26 3.12 30.49
N LYS A 2 22.69 2.20 31.30
CA LYS A 2 22.32 0.83 30.85
C LYS A 2 21.14 0.73 29.86
N PHE A 3 20.19 1.67 29.86
CA PHE A 3 19.01 1.61 28.97
C PHE A 3 19.31 1.88 27.48
N ARG A 4 20.39 2.59 27.15
CA ARG A 4 20.73 2.88 25.74
C ARG A 4 21.24 1.65 24.97
N CYS A 5 21.89 0.71 25.65
CA CYS A 5 22.47 -0.48 25.01
C CYS A 5 21.39 -1.47 24.54
N VAL A 6 20.33 -1.66 25.33
CA VAL A 6 19.27 -2.64 25.02
C VAL A 6 18.44 -2.19 23.80
N LYS A 7 18.11 -0.89 23.69
CA LYS A 7 17.31 -0.38 22.55
C LYS A 7 18.03 -0.50 21.22
N ALA A 8 19.36 -0.29 21.20
CA ALA A 8 20.15 -0.44 19.97
C ALA A 8 20.14 -1.87 19.43
N GLY A 9 20.21 -2.88 20.32
CA GLY A 9 20.15 -4.28 19.92
C GLY A 9 18.79 -4.70 19.35
N ALA A 10 17.69 -4.21 19.93
CA ALA A 10 16.33 -4.51 19.45
C ALA A 10 16.07 -3.93 18.05
N SER A 11 16.48 -2.67 17.82
CA SER A 11 16.33 -2.03 16.51
C SER A 11 17.12 -2.77 15.43
N GLN A 12 18.38 -3.13 15.70
CA GLN A 12 19.18 -3.88 14.73
C GLN A 12 18.53 -5.23 14.35
N ALA A 13 17.96 -5.94 15.33
CA ALA A 13 17.28 -7.20 15.08
C ALA A 13 16.04 -7.04 14.17
N LEU A 14 15.26 -5.96 14.33
CA LEU A 14 14.13 -5.67 13.45
C LEU A 14 14.57 -5.28 12.04
N VAL A 15 15.64 -4.49 11.90
CA VAL A 15 16.21 -4.12 10.60
C VAL A 15 16.61 -5.38 9.82
N GLU A 16 17.28 -6.35 10.45
CA GLU A 16 17.67 -7.59 9.79
C GLU A 16 16.45 -8.45 9.37
N LYS A 17 15.40 -8.53 10.21
CA LYS A 17 14.15 -9.19 9.81
C LYS A 17 13.48 -8.50 8.63
N MET A 18 13.43 -7.17 8.66
CA MET A 18 12.83 -6.37 7.59
C MET A 18 13.59 -6.56 6.27
N LYS A 19 14.93 -6.62 6.30
CA LYS A 19 15.76 -6.91 5.11
C LYS A 19 15.37 -8.22 4.44
N VAL A 20 15.25 -9.29 5.22
CA VAL A 20 14.84 -10.60 4.71
C VAL A 20 13.47 -10.48 4.04
N LEU A 21 12.53 -9.82 4.70
CA LEU A 21 11.15 -9.68 4.23
C LEU A 21 11.04 -8.90 2.90
N VAL A 22 11.69 -7.74 2.79
CA VAL A 22 11.65 -6.93 1.56
C VAL A 22 12.36 -7.63 0.39
N CYS A 23 13.46 -8.35 0.66
CA CYS A 23 14.14 -9.14 -0.37
C CYS A 23 13.27 -10.32 -0.83
N SER A 24 12.64 -11.05 0.09
CA SER A 24 11.73 -12.15 -0.26
C SER A 24 10.55 -11.67 -1.11
N LEU A 25 9.96 -10.51 -0.80
CA LEU A 25 8.93 -9.92 -1.65
C LEU A 25 9.46 -9.59 -3.05
N SER A 26 10.61 -8.90 -3.12
CA SER A 26 11.25 -8.52 -4.38
C SER A 26 11.52 -9.73 -5.27
N GLU A 27 12.07 -10.82 -4.70
CA GLU A 27 12.34 -12.06 -5.43
C GLU A 27 11.06 -12.72 -5.95
N ASN A 28 9.99 -12.74 -5.14
CA ASN A 28 8.71 -13.31 -5.54
C ASN A 28 8.04 -12.48 -6.64
N ALA A 29 8.09 -11.15 -6.56
CA ALA A 29 7.58 -10.26 -7.58
C ALA A 29 8.36 -10.38 -8.90
N GLN A 30 9.69 -10.56 -8.83
CA GLN A 30 10.52 -10.72 -10.02
C GLN A 30 10.15 -11.98 -10.83
N ARG A 31 9.71 -13.06 -10.16
CA ARG A 31 9.28 -14.31 -10.83
C ARG A 31 8.08 -14.13 -11.76
N ILE A 32 7.28 -13.08 -11.53
CA ILE A 32 6.12 -12.72 -12.35
C ILE A 32 6.39 -11.44 -13.18
N GLY A 33 7.66 -11.07 -13.35
CA GLY A 33 8.05 -9.92 -14.18
C GLY A 33 7.73 -8.56 -13.57
N ILE A 34 7.61 -8.45 -12.24
CA ILE A 34 7.43 -7.18 -11.54
C ILE A 34 8.73 -6.86 -10.81
N GLU A 35 9.33 -5.73 -11.17
CA GLU A 35 10.53 -5.23 -10.53
C GLU A 35 10.14 -4.41 -9.29
N ILE A 36 10.62 -4.84 -8.12
CA ILE A 36 10.45 -4.11 -6.87
C ILE A 36 11.84 -3.88 -6.28
N GLN A 37 12.25 -2.64 -6.10
CA GLN A 37 13.51 -2.36 -5.43
C GLN A 37 13.34 -2.53 -3.91
N PRO A 38 14.05 -3.43 -3.23
CA PRO A 38 13.92 -3.57 -1.78
C PRO A 38 14.43 -2.33 -1.04
N TYR A 39 15.61 -1.82 -1.43
CA TYR A 39 16.25 -0.62 -0.87
C TYR A 39 17.34 -0.11 -1.82
N ARG A 40 17.72 1.18 -1.74
CA ARG A 40 18.71 1.80 -2.65
C ARG A 40 20.18 1.63 -2.24
N ALA A 41 20.46 1.67 -0.95
CA ALA A 41 21.81 1.56 -0.39
C ALA A 41 22.07 0.14 0.12
N ASP A 42 23.23 -0.14 0.70
CA ASP A 42 23.50 -1.46 1.33
C ASP A 42 22.65 -1.72 2.62
N SER A 43 21.66 -0.88 2.92
CA SER A 43 20.84 -0.97 4.12
C SER A 43 19.47 -0.28 3.99
N LEU A 44 18.56 -0.64 4.89
CA LEU A 44 17.26 0.00 5.12
C LEU A 44 17.43 1.31 5.91
N THR A 45 17.98 2.34 5.27
CA THR A 45 18.35 3.59 5.93
C THR A 45 17.12 4.32 6.48
N HIS A 46 16.00 4.32 5.75
CA HIS A 46 14.80 5.02 6.16
C HIS A 46 14.14 4.29 7.34
N PHE A 47 13.93 2.98 7.23
CA PHE A 47 13.34 2.17 8.29
C PHE A 47 14.18 2.19 9.57
N ALA A 48 15.51 2.04 9.45
CA ALA A 48 16.41 2.06 10.61
C ALA A 48 16.42 3.41 11.35
N SER A 49 16.02 4.50 10.69
CA SER A 49 15.93 5.83 11.30
C SER A 49 14.67 6.06 12.14
N LEU A 50 13.65 5.20 11.98
CA LEU A 50 12.40 5.31 12.71
C LEU A 50 12.58 4.99 14.21
N PRO A 51 11.76 5.58 15.10
CA PRO A 51 11.63 5.10 16.48
C PRO A 51 11.31 3.60 16.54
N ILE A 52 11.77 2.90 17.58
CA ILE A 52 11.61 1.44 17.67
C ILE A 52 10.13 1.02 17.61
N GLU A 53 9.25 1.80 18.23
CA GLU A 53 7.81 1.55 18.23
C GLU A 53 7.21 1.67 16.81
N GLU A 54 7.73 2.61 16.01
CA GLU A 54 7.35 2.76 14.60
C GLU A 54 7.95 1.67 13.71
N GLN A 55 9.18 1.23 13.98
CA GLN A 55 9.79 0.08 13.30
C GLN A 55 8.94 -1.18 13.50
N GLU A 56 8.49 -1.44 14.73
CA GLU A 56 7.62 -2.58 15.03
C GLU A 56 6.30 -2.48 14.27
N ARG A 57 5.66 -1.30 14.26
CA ARG A 57 4.41 -1.06 13.53
C ARG A 57 4.58 -1.30 12.03
N VAL A 58 5.58 -0.70 11.40
CA VAL A 58 5.86 -0.82 9.97
C VAL A 58 6.22 -2.27 9.61
N TYR A 59 7.04 -2.94 10.42
CA TYR A 59 7.38 -4.35 10.23
C TYR A 59 6.14 -5.25 10.28
N ASN A 60 5.28 -5.09 11.30
CA ASN A 60 4.09 -5.92 11.45
C ASN A 60 3.10 -5.71 10.29
N ASN A 61 2.88 -4.46 9.88
CA ASN A 61 2.03 -4.14 8.73
C ASN A 61 2.57 -4.77 7.44
N PHE A 62 3.87 -4.65 7.19
CA PHE A 62 4.48 -5.22 6.00
C PHE A 62 4.57 -6.75 6.05
N TRP A 63 4.72 -7.34 7.24
CA TRP A 63 4.63 -8.78 7.44
C TRP A 63 3.25 -9.31 7.05
N SER A 64 2.17 -8.67 7.51
CA SER A 64 0.80 -9.04 7.10
C SER A 64 0.59 -8.91 5.59
N TYR A 65 1.14 -7.85 4.98
CA TYR A 65 1.12 -7.70 3.52
C TYR A 65 1.85 -8.84 2.80
N TYR A 66 3.06 -9.18 3.25
CA TYR A 66 3.84 -10.28 2.71
C TYR A 66 3.12 -11.63 2.87
N GLU A 67 2.50 -11.88 4.02
CA GLU A 67 1.76 -13.13 4.27
C GLU A 67 0.57 -13.29 3.30
N ILE A 68 -0.11 -12.20 2.92
CA ILE A 68 -1.17 -12.24 1.91
C ILE A 68 -0.60 -12.79 0.59
N LEU A 69 0.54 -12.26 0.15
CA LEU A 69 1.19 -12.64 -1.12
C LEU A 69 1.85 -14.03 -1.06
N ALA A 70 2.44 -14.39 0.08
CA ALA A 70 3.06 -15.70 0.27
C ALA A 70 1.99 -16.81 0.32
N SER A 71 0.91 -16.60 1.06
CA SER A 71 -0.20 -17.57 1.12
C SER A 71 -0.91 -17.73 -0.22
N SER A 72 -1.00 -16.69 -1.07
CA SER A 72 -1.59 -16.85 -2.40
C SER A 72 -0.76 -17.78 -3.29
N CYS A 73 0.58 -17.71 -3.20
CA CYS A 73 1.47 -18.64 -3.91
C CYS A 73 1.27 -20.09 -3.44
N GLU A 74 1.09 -20.32 -2.14
CA GLU A 74 0.82 -21.67 -1.59
C GLU A 74 -0.53 -22.25 -2.05
N MET A 75 -1.46 -21.39 -2.45
CA MET A 75 -2.81 -21.75 -2.89
C MET A 75 -2.97 -21.79 -4.41
N ASP A 76 -1.86 -21.70 -5.17
CA ASP A 76 -1.85 -21.60 -6.64
C ASP A 76 -2.74 -20.45 -7.17
N ILE A 77 -2.89 -19.38 -6.39
CA ILE A 77 -3.56 -18.15 -6.81
C ILE A 77 -2.58 -17.33 -7.64
N SER A 78 -2.97 -16.96 -8.86
CA SER A 78 -2.14 -16.10 -9.70
C SER A 78 -1.99 -14.72 -9.08
N LEU A 79 -0.75 -14.28 -8.88
CA LEU A 79 -0.44 -12.92 -8.43
C LEU A 79 -0.82 -11.85 -9.46
N GLU A 80 -1.09 -12.25 -10.71
CA GLU A 80 -1.56 -11.38 -11.80
C GLU A 80 -3.10 -11.29 -11.86
N ASP A 81 -3.84 -12.11 -11.11
CA ASP A 81 -5.30 -12.00 -10.99
C ASP A 81 -5.65 -11.00 -9.87
N ASP A 82 -5.71 -9.72 -10.23
CA ASP A 82 -5.99 -8.61 -9.31
C ASP A 82 -7.28 -8.82 -8.50
N LYS A 83 -8.33 -9.38 -9.10
CA LYS A 83 -9.60 -9.63 -8.41
C LYS A 83 -9.47 -10.72 -7.37
N GLN A 84 -8.84 -11.85 -7.74
CA GLN A 84 -8.64 -12.97 -6.83
C GLN A 84 -7.70 -12.57 -5.69
N MET A 85 -6.63 -11.83 -5.99
CA MET A 85 -5.68 -11.31 -5.01
C MET A 85 -6.32 -10.31 -4.06
N PHE A 86 -7.12 -9.37 -4.56
CA PHE A 86 -7.85 -8.43 -3.72
C PHE A 86 -8.86 -9.15 -2.81
N TRP A 87 -9.63 -10.11 -3.34
CA TRP A 87 -10.54 -10.92 -2.52
C TRP A 87 -9.81 -11.71 -1.43
N TRP A 88 -8.63 -12.24 -1.74
CA TRP A 88 -7.80 -12.94 -0.78
C TRP A 88 -7.26 -12.00 0.31
N ALA A 89 -6.80 -10.81 -0.06
CA ALA A 89 -6.37 -9.78 0.87
C ALA A 89 -7.49 -9.39 1.84
N LEU A 90 -8.71 -9.18 1.34
CA LEU A 90 -9.88 -8.87 2.16
C LEU A 90 -10.14 -9.96 3.22
N LYS A 91 -10.07 -11.24 2.84
CA LYS A 91 -10.23 -12.36 3.78
C LYS A 91 -9.17 -12.37 4.87
N LYS A 92 -7.91 -12.13 4.52
CA LYS A 92 -6.79 -12.12 5.47
C LYS A 92 -6.85 -10.93 6.44
N LEU A 93 -7.40 -9.81 5.98
CA LEU A 93 -7.61 -8.60 6.78
C LEU A 93 -8.94 -8.60 7.57
N ASP A 94 -9.75 -9.66 7.45
CA ASP A 94 -11.12 -9.74 7.98
C ASP A 94 -12.01 -8.55 7.56
N LEU A 95 -11.85 -8.14 6.30
CA LEU A 95 -12.60 -7.05 5.68
C LEU A 95 -13.60 -7.58 4.67
N ARG A 96 -14.74 -6.88 4.55
CA ARG A 96 -15.82 -7.24 3.65
C ARG A 96 -16.14 -6.05 2.73
N PRO A 97 -16.04 -6.21 1.40
CA PRO A 97 -16.43 -5.16 0.48
C PRO A 97 -17.96 -5.02 0.45
N CYS A 98 -18.45 -3.85 0.05
CA CYS A 98 -19.87 -3.70 -0.27
C CYS A 98 -20.26 -4.59 -1.48
N SER A 99 -21.54 -4.96 -1.56
CA SER A 99 -22.05 -5.81 -2.64
C SER A 99 -21.80 -5.17 -4.02
N GLY A 100 -21.37 -5.97 -4.99
CA GLY A 100 -21.08 -5.52 -6.36
C GLY A 100 -19.73 -4.86 -6.57
N PHE A 101 -18.96 -4.52 -5.51
CA PHE A 101 -17.69 -3.80 -5.70
C PHE A 101 -16.68 -4.53 -6.59
N LEU A 102 -16.56 -5.86 -6.45
CA LEU A 102 -15.65 -6.66 -7.27
C LEU A 102 -15.97 -6.64 -8.77
N GLU A 103 -17.20 -6.28 -9.14
CA GLU A 103 -17.63 -6.14 -10.54
C GLU A 103 -17.01 -4.88 -11.18
N HIS A 104 -16.61 -3.90 -10.36
CA HIS A 104 -16.00 -2.64 -10.79
C HIS A 104 -14.48 -2.67 -10.88
N VAL A 105 -13.85 -3.69 -10.30
CA VAL A 105 -12.40 -3.93 -10.46
C VAL A 105 -12.17 -4.39 -11.90
N GLU A 106 -11.23 -3.79 -12.59
CA GLU A 106 -10.81 -4.17 -13.94
C GLU A 106 -9.37 -4.74 -13.90
N HIS A 107 -8.97 -5.38 -14.98
CA HIS A 107 -7.58 -5.81 -15.13
C HIS A 107 -6.67 -4.58 -15.19
N GLU A 108 -5.50 -4.67 -14.56
CA GLU A 108 -4.51 -3.57 -14.46
C GLU A 108 -4.93 -2.38 -13.59
N ASP A 109 -6.10 -2.44 -12.93
CA ASP A 109 -6.44 -1.46 -11.90
C ASP A 109 -5.38 -1.49 -10.80
N ILE A 110 -5.03 -0.31 -10.29
CA ILE A 110 -4.30 -0.14 -9.04
C ILE A 110 -5.33 -0.19 -7.93
N ILE A 111 -5.11 -1.07 -6.96
CA ILE A 111 -6.02 -1.29 -5.83
C ILE A 111 -5.25 -0.97 -4.55
N GLU A 112 -5.77 -0.04 -3.77
CA GLU A 112 -5.16 0.40 -2.51
C GLU A 112 -6.20 0.34 -1.38
N ILE A 113 -5.81 -0.18 -0.22
CA ILE A 113 -6.64 -0.22 0.98
C ILE A 113 -5.99 0.64 2.06
N TYR A 114 -6.78 1.52 2.66
CA TYR A 114 -6.36 2.39 3.77
C TYR A 114 -7.23 2.14 5.00
N ASP A 115 -6.61 2.14 6.17
CA ASP A 115 -7.32 2.09 7.45
C ASP A 115 -7.90 3.48 7.82
N ALA A 116 -8.59 3.55 8.96
CA ALA A 116 -9.16 4.80 9.49
C ALA A 116 -8.11 5.87 9.86
N ASN A 117 -6.83 5.50 9.98
CA ASN A 117 -5.73 6.42 10.25
C ASN A 117 -5.06 6.91 8.96
N GLY A 118 -5.57 6.51 7.79
CA GLY A 118 -4.96 6.80 6.49
C GLY A 118 -3.68 6.01 6.22
N VAL A 119 -3.41 4.95 6.98
CA VAL A 119 -2.28 4.05 6.75
C VAL A 119 -2.67 3.08 5.65
N GLN A 120 -1.84 2.97 4.62
CA GLN A 120 -2.06 1.99 3.57
C GLN A 120 -1.70 0.59 4.06
N ILE A 121 -2.69 -0.28 4.17
CA ILE A 121 -2.55 -1.65 4.69
C ILE A 121 -2.46 -2.71 3.59
N TYR A 122 -2.81 -2.34 2.34
CA TYR A 122 -2.65 -3.20 1.17
C TYR A 122 -2.52 -2.39 -0.10
N ARG A 123 -1.72 -2.90 -1.05
CA ARG A 123 -1.67 -2.47 -2.45
C ARG A 123 -1.45 -3.68 -3.37
N ASN A 124 -2.12 -3.74 -4.51
CA ASN A 124 -1.82 -4.81 -5.48
C ASN A 124 -0.49 -4.54 -6.20
N LEU A 125 -0.03 -5.52 -6.98
CA LEU A 125 1.30 -5.45 -7.57
C LEU A 125 1.40 -4.48 -8.76
N ASN A 126 0.26 -4.07 -9.35
CA ASN A 126 0.23 -3.02 -10.38
C ASN A 126 0.76 -1.68 -9.86
N PHE A 127 0.60 -1.39 -8.57
CA PHE A 127 1.21 -0.22 -7.93
C PHE A 127 2.74 -0.17 -8.16
N PHE A 128 3.42 -1.30 -8.05
CA PHE A 128 4.89 -1.34 -8.21
C PHE A 128 5.34 -1.21 -9.66
N ARG A 129 4.44 -1.38 -10.64
CA ARG A 129 4.76 -1.14 -12.05
C ARG A 129 4.94 0.34 -12.38
N ILE A 130 4.35 1.22 -11.57
CA ILE A 130 4.33 2.67 -11.81
C ILE A 130 5.17 3.46 -10.81
N CYS A 131 5.39 2.88 -9.63
CA CYS A 131 6.12 3.49 -8.53
C CYS A 131 7.61 3.10 -8.58
N SER A 132 8.51 4.08 -8.47
CA SER A 132 9.96 3.87 -8.49
C SER A 132 10.63 4.04 -7.12
N TYR A 133 9.85 4.25 -6.07
CA TYR A 133 10.35 4.16 -4.70
C TYR A 133 10.77 2.72 -4.35
N SER A 134 11.83 2.59 -3.55
CA SER A 134 12.14 1.30 -2.94
C SER A 134 11.17 0.97 -1.81
N LEU A 135 11.07 -0.30 -1.42
CA LEU A 135 10.24 -0.72 -0.27
C LEU A 135 10.65 0.00 1.02
N ASP A 136 11.95 0.21 1.26
CA ASP A 136 12.42 1.00 2.42
C ASP A 136 11.78 2.40 2.49
N GLU A 137 11.68 3.09 1.35
CA GLU A 137 11.13 4.44 1.26
C GLU A 137 9.61 4.41 1.43
N LEU A 138 8.94 3.51 0.69
CA LEU A 138 7.48 3.37 0.70
C LEU A 138 6.91 2.98 2.07
N LEU A 139 7.65 2.20 2.84
CA LEU A 139 7.20 1.69 4.13
C LEU A 139 7.53 2.64 5.28
N SER A 140 8.53 3.51 5.12
CA SER A 140 9.06 4.32 6.21
C SER A 140 8.66 5.80 6.16
N ALA A 141 8.24 6.29 5.00
CA ALA A 141 7.82 7.68 4.81
C ALA A 141 6.29 7.81 4.75
N SER A 142 5.79 8.99 5.11
CA SER A 142 4.37 9.28 4.96
C SER A 142 4.00 9.46 3.49
N TRP A 143 2.74 9.18 3.14
CA TRP A 143 2.25 9.37 1.78
C TRP A 143 2.28 10.85 1.32
N PHE A 144 2.25 11.80 2.26
CA PHE A 144 2.41 13.22 1.97
C PHE A 144 3.85 13.59 1.61
N ASP A 145 4.83 12.90 2.19
CA ASP A 145 6.24 13.15 1.89
C ASP A 145 6.67 12.48 0.58
N LEU A 146 6.07 11.33 0.26
CA LEU A 146 6.40 10.54 -0.92
C LEU A 146 5.87 11.17 -2.22
N PHE A 147 4.75 11.89 -2.19
CA PHE A 147 4.11 12.37 -3.41
C PHE A 147 3.72 13.84 -3.32
N GLU A 148 4.22 14.64 -4.26
CA GLU A 148 3.71 15.96 -4.57
C GLU A 148 2.43 15.80 -5.41
N ARG A 149 1.39 16.58 -5.09
CA ARG A 149 0.06 16.49 -5.70
C ARG A 149 -0.73 17.77 -5.48
N ASN A 150 -1.82 17.93 -6.21
CA ASN A 150 -2.72 19.06 -6.03
C ASN A 150 -3.41 18.98 -4.65
N GLU A 151 -3.36 20.08 -3.89
CA GLU A 151 -3.93 20.15 -2.54
C GLU A 151 -5.46 20.03 -2.55
N ASP A 152 -6.15 20.65 -3.50
CA ASP A 152 -7.60 20.61 -3.60
C ASP A 152 -8.10 19.18 -3.90
N GLU A 153 -7.42 18.46 -4.79
CA GLU A 153 -7.71 17.05 -5.12
C GLU A 153 -7.46 16.15 -3.90
N SER A 154 -6.37 16.39 -3.18
CA SER A 154 -6.04 15.68 -1.94
C SER A 154 -7.13 15.88 -0.88
N MET A 155 -7.51 17.14 -0.64
CA MET A 155 -8.52 17.49 0.35
C MET A 155 -9.90 16.92 -0.02
N ALA A 156 -10.22 16.85 -1.31
CA ALA A 156 -11.43 16.18 -1.78
C ALA A 156 -11.42 14.68 -1.45
N LEU A 157 -10.30 13.97 -1.70
CA LEU A 157 -10.14 12.56 -1.33
C LEU A 157 -10.21 12.32 0.18
N TYR A 158 -9.56 13.17 0.98
CA TYR A 158 -9.62 13.10 2.44
C TYR A 158 -11.05 13.31 2.95
N GLY A 159 -11.76 14.31 2.43
CA GLY A 159 -13.16 14.54 2.78
C GLY A 159 -14.05 13.33 2.46
N LYS A 160 -13.83 12.66 1.32
CA LYS A 160 -14.56 11.43 0.97
C LYS A 160 -14.21 10.24 1.87
N SER A 161 -12.95 10.12 2.25
CA SER A 161 -12.48 9.12 3.22
C SER A 161 -13.14 9.32 4.59
N GLU A 162 -13.21 10.56 5.09
CA GLU A 162 -13.91 10.88 6.33
C GLU A 162 -15.41 10.58 6.24
N GLU A 163 -16.07 10.90 5.12
CA GLU A 163 -17.48 10.57 4.91
C GLU A 163 -17.74 9.04 4.99
N ILE A 164 -16.83 8.22 4.47
CA ILE A 164 -16.88 6.74 4.60
C ILE A 164 -16.81 6.32 6.06
N PHE A 165 -15.81 6.80 6.81
CA PHE A 165 -15.63 6.40 8.21
C PHE A 165 -16.74 6.93 9.14
N GLN A 166 -17.41 8.02 8.75
CA GLN A 166 -18.62 8.51 9.39
C GLN A 166 -19.89 7.71 9.02
N GLY A 167 -19.77 6.71 8.14
CA GLY A 167 -20.87 5.86 7.69
C GLY A 167 -21.86 6.54 6.73
N LYS A 168 -21.48 7.69 6.13
CA LYS A 168 -22.30 8.40 5.13
C LYS A 168 -22.39 7.65 3.81
N HIS A 169 -21.36 6.86 3.49
CA HIS A 169 -21.32 5.99 2.32
C HIS A 169 -21.33 4.52 2.74
N ARG A 170 -22.29 3.75 2.23
CA ARG A 170 -22.41 2.29 2.48
C ARG A 170 -22.12 1.42 1.25
N HIS A 171 -21.98 2.07 0.10
CA HIS A 171 -21.77 1.44 -1.19
C HIS A 171 -20.59 2.12 -1.88
N ALA A 172 -20.07 1.46 -2.92
CA ALA A 172 -19.09 2.04 -3.81
C ALA A 172 -19.67 3.27 -4.50
N PHE A 173 -18.84 4.30 -4.67
CA PHE A 173 -19.18 5.47 -5.46
C PHE A 173 -18.04 5.81 -6.42
N TYR A 174 -18.41 6.43 -7.52
CA TYR A 174 -17.51 6.81 -8.60
C TYR A 174 -16.88 8.17 -8.30
N LEU A 175 -15.57 8.31 -8.53
CA LEU A 175 -14.82 9.54 -8.28
C LEU A 175 -14.68 10.42 -9.53
N ASP A 176 -14.53 9.83 -10.72
CA ASP A 176 -14.40 10.49 -12.05
C ASP A 176 -13.46 11.69 -12.15
N PHE A 177 -12.27 11.59 -11.56
CA PHE A 177 -11.25 12.61 -11.80
C PHE A 177 -9.88 11.99 -12.02
N ASP A 178 -9.11 12.69 -12.85
CA ASP A 178 -7.72 12.40 -13.09
C ASP A 178 -6.90 13.06 -11.98
N HIS A 179 -5.84 12.39 -11.54
CA HIS A 179 -4.97 12.85 -10.47
C HIS A 179 -3.53 12.69 -10.92
N GLU A 180 -2.81 13.80 -10.95
CA GLU A 180 -1.37 13.81 -11.22
C GLU A 180 -0.62 13.78 -9.89
N ILE A 181 0.17 12.72 -9.68
CA ILE A 181 1.05 12.58 -8.52
C ILE A 181 2.49 12.51 -8.99
N ARG A 182 3.38 13.18 -8.27
CA ARG A 182 4.80 13.22 -8.59
C ARG A 182 5.63 12.70 -7.42
N GLU A 183 6.50 11.74 -7.71
CA GLU A 183 7.44 11.25 -6.73
C GLU A 183 8.47 12.34 -6.41
N THR A 184 8.57 12.71 -5.13
CA THR A 184 9.39 13.81 -4.62
C THR A 184 10.89 13.51 -4.63
N TYR A 185 11.29 12.31 -4.19
CA TYR A 185 12.70 11.93 -4.06
C TYR A 185 13.00 10.49 -4.49
N SER A 186 12.12 9.88 -5.28
CA SER A 186 12.45 8.60 -5.88
C SER A 186 13.62 8.72 -6.88
N GLU A 187 14.13 7.59 -7.37
CA GLU A 187 15.25 7.55 -8.31
C GLU A 187 14.82 8.08 -9.67
N LYS A 188 13.65 7.66 -10.15
CA LYS A 188 13.11 8.06 -11.46
C LYS A 188 12.26 9.32 -11.39
N ARG A 189 11.86 9.74 -10.18
CA ARG A 189 10.98 10.89 -9.91
C ARG A 189 9.75 10.90 -10.82
N ASN A 190 9.11 9.73 -10.93
CA ASN A 190 8.02 9.55 -11.87
C ASN A 190 6.91 10.57 -11.61
N THR A 191 6.36 11.11 -12.68
CA THR A 191 5.07 11.77 -12.68
C THR A 191 4.05 10.78 -13.21
N ILE A 192 3.06 10.46 -12.39
CA ILE A 192 2.08 9.42 -12.63
C ILE A 192 0.72 10.11 -12.75
N LEU A 193 0.06 9.90 -13.87
CA LEU A 193 -1.31 10.33 -14.08
C LEU A 193 -2.22 9.10 -13.96
N VAL A 194 -3.11 9.13 -12.97
CA VAL A 194 -4.10 8.07 -12.73
C VAL A 194 -5.50 8.63 -12.83
N LYS A 195 -6.47 7.77 -13.18
CA LYS A 195 -7.89 8.06 -13.05
C LYS A 195 -8.43 7.34 -11.84
N HIS A 196 -8.85 8.06 -10.81
CA HIS A 196 -9.53 7.44 -9.68
C HIS A 196 -10.94 7.00 -10.13
N LYS A 197 -11.19 5.69 -10.09
CA LYS A 197 -12.43 5.09 -10.57
C LYS A 197 -13.43 5.03 -9.43
N TYR A 198 -13.19 4.16 -8.45
CA TYR A 198 -14.14 3.91 -7.37
C TYR A 198 -13.49 4.07 -6.00
N MET A 199 -14.30 4.51 -5.05
CA MET A 199 -13.99 4.43 -3.63
C MET A 199 -15.14 3.71 -2.92
N ALA A 200 -14.82 2.83 -1.97
CA ALA A 200 -15.83 2.06 -1.25
C ALA A 200 -15.42 1.82 0.21
N PRO A 201 -16.40 1.76 1.14
CA PRO A 201 -16.15 1.27 2.48
C PRO A 201 -15.82 -0.22 2.46
N LEU A 202 -14.85 -0.62 3.29
CA LEU A 202 -14.62 -2.00 3.68
C LEU A 202 -15.07 -2.18 5.14
N LEU A 203 -15.90 -3.20 5.34
CA LEU A 203 -16.62 -3.40 6.58
C LEU A 203 -15.97 -4.51 7.43
N ASP A 204 -15.98 -4.33 8.74
CA ASP A 204 -15.58 -5.37 9.70
C ASP A 204 -16.68 -6.44 9.91
N GLU A 205 -16.45 -7.33 10.86
CA GLU A 205 -17.41 -8.36 11.25
C GLU A 205 -18.76 -7.81 11.75
N PHE A 206 -18.76 -6.61 12.33
CA PHE A 206 -19.91 -5.87 12.86
C PHE A 206 -20.58 -4.94 11.83
N ARG A 207 -20.14 -5.00 10.57
CA ARG A 207 -20.61 -4.17 9.45
C ARG A 207 -20.35 -2.67 9.66
N GLN A 208 -19.32 -2.30 10.42
CA GLN A 208 -18.83 -0.93 10.53
C GLN A 208 -17.69 -0.68 9.54
N PRO A 209 -17.56 0.53 8.97
CA PRO A 209 -16.41 0.90 8.17
C PRO A 209 -15.11 0.80 8.98
N ALA A 210 -14.25 -0.15 8.63
CA ALA A 210 -12.94 -0.34 9.27
C ALA A 210 -11.78 0.10 8.37
N ALA A 211 -12.01 0.08 7.06
CA ALA A 211 -11.08 0.54 6.04
C ALA A 211 -11.85 1.11 4.84
N LEU A 212 -11.12 1.68 3.89
CA LEU A 212 -11.63 2.02 2.57
C LEU A 212 -10.74 1.42 1.50
N VAL A 213 -11.31 1.20 0.34
CA VAL A 213 -10.59 0.80 -0.88
C VAL A 213 -10.75 1.89 -1.94
N ILE A 214 -9.67 2.15 -2.66
CA ILE A 214 -9.65 3.00 -3.85
C ILE A 214 -9.18 2.14 -5.03
N THR A 215 -9.85 2.26 -6.17
CA THR A 215 -9.36 1.71 -7.45
C THR A 215 -9.02 2.83 -8.42
N SER A 216 -7.91 2.68 -9.12
CA SER A 216 -7.42 3.66 -10.06
C SER A 216 -6.96 2.99 -11.35
N GLY A 217 -7.34 3.56 -12.49
CA GLY A 217 -6.77 3.17 -13.79
C GLY A 217 -5.52 3.99 -14.08
N LEU A 218 -4.46 3.37 -14.60
CA LEU A 218 -3.29 4.11 -15.07
C LEU A 218 -3.60 4.83 -16.39
N ILE A 219 -3.34 6.13 -16.46
CA ILE A 219 -3.40 6.88 -17.71
C ILE A 219 -2.00 6.98 -18.31
N GLN A 220 -1.02 7.43 -17.54
CA GLN A 220 0.33 7.70 -18.03
C GLN A 220 1.39 7.67 -16.92
N VAL A 221 2.59 7.21 -17.24
CA VAL A 221 3.81 7.43 -16.44
C VAL A 221 4.82 8.22 -17.27
N LYS A 222 5.40 9.28 -16.69
CA LYS A 222 6.51 10.04 -17.25
C LYS A 222 7.69 9.97 -16.29
N SER A 223 8.81 9.39 -16.72
CA SER A 223 10.07 9.45 -15.98
C SER A 223 10.83 10.74 -16.32
N GLN A 224 11.53 11.30 -15.34
CA GLN A 224 12.34 12.51 -15.53
C GLN A 224 13.72 12.22 -16.14
#